data_AF-Q86NF6-F1
#
_entry.id   AF-Q86NF6-F1
#
_cell.length_a   1.000
_cell.length_b   1.000
_cell.length_c   1.000
_cell.angle_alpha   90.00
_cell.angle_beta   90.00
_cell.angle_gamma   90.00
#
_symmetry.space_group_name_H-M   'P 1'
#
loop_
_entity.id
_entity.type
_entity.pdbx_description
1 polymer ?
#
loop_
_entity_poly.entity_id
_entity_poly.type
_entity_poly.pdbx_seq_one_letter_code
_entity_poly.pdbx_strand_id
1 'polypeptide(L)'
;MLSPAQCLAIYGGSTVLAYIETSKFEKNHHILLSAPLVILSILTLATTMNPKARFATAMSFLMSAIATYFQSVNRTGPASAIFYTIANVFYYFSYRDIVTSVSSPIVFLAACVSFGQFLHLLQDLLVAIPFLATILTILLASHVVILATSASLCQNGQHGDYDARQASTVRLIGAVLAWLSAFLLLINSFQTHTKELHSVSRIIFYLGNAMLFIANERAF
;
A
#
# COMPACT_ATOMS: atom_id res chain seq x y z
N MET A 1 1.33 9.22 -24.91
CA MET A 1 1.25 8.95 -23.45
C MET A 1 -0.04 8.18 -23.20
N LEU A 2 -0.04 7.19 -22.30
CA LEU A 2 -1.26 6.47 -21.96
C LEU A 2 -2.13 7.34 -21.05
N SER A 3 -3.44 7.32 -21.27
CA SER A 3 -4.36 7.97 -20.34
C SER A 3 -4.46 7.19 -19.03
N PRO A 4 -4.84 7.83 -17.91
CA PRO A 4 -4.97 7.15 -16.61
C PRO A 4 -5.98 6.01 -16.66
N ALA A 5 -7.05 6.20 -17.42
CA ALA A 5 -8.06 5.17 -17.68
C ALA A 5 -7.46 3.96 -18.43
N GLN A 6 -6.57 4.18 -19.40
CA GLN A 6 -5.87 3.09 -20.09
C GLN A 6 -4.92 2.35 -19.14
N CYS A 7 -4.16 3.07 -18.31
CA CYS A 7 -3.28 2.45 -17.31
C CYS A 7 -4.08 1.58 -16.32
N LEU A 8 -5.21 2.09 -15.82
CA LEU A 8 -6.09 1.33 -14.94
C LEU A 8 -6.75 0.14 -15.64
N ALA A 9 -7.11 0.25 -16.91
CA ALA A 9 -7.67 -0.86 -17.66
C ALA A 9 -6.64 -1.99 -17.82
N ILE A 10 -5.38 -1.65 -18.12
CA ILE A 10 -4.29 -2.64 -18.24
C ILE A 10 -4.01 -3.27 -16.87
N TYR A 11 -3.85 -2.46 -15.82
CA TYR A 11 -3.63 -2.94 -14.46
C TYR A 11 -4.80 -3.82 -13.97
N GLY A 12 -6.03 -3.35 -14.16
CA GLY A 12 -7.25 -4.07 -13.81
C GLY A 12 -7.36 -5.40 -14.54
N GLY A 13 -7.11 -5.41 -15.85
CA GLY A 13 -7.06 -6.63 -16.66
C GLY A 13 -6.02 -7.62 -16.14
N SER A 14 -4.81 -7.16 -15.83
CA SER A 14 -3.75 -8.01 -15.27
C SER A 14 -4.09 -8.57 -13.88
N THR A 15 -4.77 -7.77 -13.05
CA THR A 15 -5.21 -8.16 -11.70
C THR A 15 -6.33 -9.20 -11.76
N VAL A 16 -7.29 -9.02 -12.67
CA VAL A 16 -8.38 -9.99 -12.92
C VAL A 16 -7.83 -11.31 -13.47
N LEU A 17 -6.88 -11.26 -14.41
CA LEU A 17 -6.20 -12.45 -14.90
C LEU A 17 -5.50 -13.19 -13.76
N ALA A 18 -4.73 -12.47 -12.95
CA ALA A 18 -4.07 -13.04 -11.78
C ALA A 18 -5.08 -13.65 -10.80
N TYR A 19 -6.22 -12.99 -10.56
CA TYR A 19 -7.30 -13.50 -9.70
C TYR A 19 -7.88 -14.83 -10.21
N ILE A 20 -8.16 -14.95 -11.51
CA ILE A 20 -8.72 -16.16 -12.11
C ILE A 20 -7.71 -17.32 -12.01
N GLU A 21 -6.49 -17.10 -12.48
CA GLU A 21 -5.44 -18.11 -12.58
C GLU A 21 -4.93 -18.61 -11.22
N THR A 22 -4.96 -17.74 -10.20
CA THR A 22 -4.62 -18.13 -8.82
C THR A 22 -5.79 -18.68 -8.02
N SER A 23 -6.94 -18.95 -8.66
CA SER A 23 -8.15 -19.40 -7.98
C SER A 23 -8.54 -18.44 -6.84
N LYS A 24 -8.83 -17.19 -7.20
CA LYS A 24 -9.16 -16.10 -6.27
C LYS A 24 -8.01 -15.68 -5.35
N PHE A 25 -6.78 -15.70 -5.84
CA PHE A 25 -5.56 -15.44 -5.04
C PHE A 25 -5.30 -16.44 -3.91
N GLU A 26 -5.91 -17.62 -3.94
CA GLU A 26 -5.65 -18.67 -2.95
C GLU A 26 -4.38 -19.46 -3.28
N LYS A 27 -4.09 -19.68 -4.56
CA LYS A 27 -2.87 -20.37 -5.02
C LYS A 27 -1.71 -19.38 -5.07
N ASN A 28 -0.58 -19.77 -4.50
CA ASN A 28 0.64 -18.96 -4.50
C ASN A 28 1.43 -19.15 -5.82
N HIS A 29 0.96 -18.52 -6.90
CA HIS A 29 1.79 -18.31 -8.08
C HIS A 29 2.59 -17.03 -7.92
N HIS A 30 3.84 -17.16 -7.45
CA HIS A 30 4.66 -16.03 -6.99
C HIS A 30 4.79 -14.90 -8.00
N ILE A 31 5.12 -15.24 -9.25
CA ILE A 31 5.30 -14.28 -10.33
C ILE A 31 3.96 -13.63 -10.69
N LEU A 32 2.90 -14.42 -10.79
CA LEU A 32 1.59 -13.95 -11.23
C LEU A 32 0.95 -12.96 -10.25
N LEU A 33 1.24 -13.09 -8.95
CA LEU A 33 0.82 -12.14 -7.93
C LEU A 33 1.65 -10.84 -7.97
N SER A 34 2.93 -10.92 -8.32
CA SER A 34 3.77 -9.71 -8.46
C SER A 34 3.51 -8.95 -9.78
N ALA A 35 3.07 -9.64 -10.83
CA ALA A 35 2.98 -9.11 -12.18
C ALA A 35 2.11 -7.84 -12.32
N PRO A 36 0.89 -7.74 -11.72
CA PRO A 36 0.08 -6.53 -11.82
C PRO A 36 0.80 -5.28 -11.31
N LEU A 37 1.60 -5.41 -10.24
CA LEU A 37 2.35 -4.29 -9.68
C LEU A 37 3.58 -3.92 -10.49
N VAL A 38 4.26 -4.90 -11.10
CA VAL A 38 5.33 -4.63 -12.07
C VAL A 38 4.77 -3.86 -13.27
N ILE A 39 3.62 -4.29 -13.79
CA ILE A 39 2.90 -3.60 -14.86
C ILE A 39 2.53 -2.18 -14.41
N LEU A 40 1.96 -2.00 -13.21
CA LEU A 40 1.62 -0.68 -12.68
C LEU A 40 2.85 0.23 -12.53
N SER A 41 3.99 -0.31 -12.10
CA SER A 41 5.26 0.42 -12.03
C SER A 41 5.71 0.91 -13.42
N ILE A 42 5.69 0.03 -14.43
CA ILE A 42 6.06 0.38 -15.80
C ILE A 42 5.10 1.43 -16.38
N LEU A 43 3.79 1.24 -16.18
CA LEU A 43 2.77 2.20 -16.60
C LEU A 43 2.95 3.56 -15.93
N THR A 44 3.33 3.57 -14.65
CA THR A 44 3.62 4.80 -13.90
C THR A 44 4.78 5.57 -14.51
N LEU A 45 5.81 4.90 -15.04
CA LEU A 45 6.91 5.58 -15.74
C LEU A 45 6.48 6.22 -17.07
N ALA A 46 5.37 5.76 -17.67
CA ALA A 46 4.83 6.27 -18.92
C ALA A 46 3.84 7.45 -18.75
N THR A 47 3.58 7.90 -17.52
CA THR A 47 2.66 9.02 -17.23
C THR A 47 3.32 10.39 -17.34
N THR A 48 2.49 11.44 -17.32
CA THR A 48 2.85 12.86 -17.39
C THR A 48 3.27 13.48 -16.05
N MET A 49 3.21 12.73 -14.94
CA MET A 49 3.55 13.23 -13.61
C MET A 49 4.95 13.87 -13.58
N ASN A 50 5.13 14.84 -12.69
CA ASN A 50 6.45 15.41 -12.36
C ASN A 50 7.49 14.28 -12.16
N PRO A 51 8.67 14.35 -12.82
CA PRO A 51 9.66 13.26 -12.82
C PRO A 51 9.99 12.71 -11.43
N LYS A 52 10.12 13.57 -10.42
CA LYS A 52 10.44 13.13 -9.04
C LYS A 52 9.34 12.26 -8.45
N ALA A 53 8.08 12.72 -8.53
CA ALA A 53 6.92 11.98 -8.05
C ALA A 53 6.71 10.69 -8.85
N ARG A 54 6.91 10.76 -10.18
CA ARG A 54 6.78 9.62 -11.10
C ARG A 54 7.74 8.47 -10.73
N PHE A 55 9.03 8.76 -10.59
CA PHE A 55 10.02 7.74 -10.23
C PHE A 55 9.80 7.18 -8.84
N ALA A 56 9.48 8.03 -7.85
CA ALA A 56 9.20 7.57 -6.48
C ALA A 56 7.95 6.67 -6.43
N THR A 57 6.90 7.01 -7.16
CA THR A 57 5.66 6.21 -7.24
C THR A 57 5.91 4.88 -7.95
N ALA A 58 6.62 4.88 -9.08
CA ALA A 58 6.99 3.66 -9.78
C ALA A 58 7.83 2.74 -8.88
N MET A 59 8.82 3.30 -8.19
CA MET A 59 9.68 2.55 -7.28
C MET A 59 8.90 1.96 -6.10
N SER A 60 7.92 2.70 -5.56
CA SER A 60 6.99 2.16 -4.57
C SER A 60 6.27 0.92 -5.09
N PHE A 61 5.66 0.96 -6.29
CA PHE A 61 4.96 -0.19 -6.84
C PHE A 61 5.88 -1.36 -7.16
N LEU A 62 7.09 -1.09 -7.65
CA LEU A 62 8.10 -2.12 -7.88
C LEU A 62 8.51 -2.82 -6.57
N MET A 63 8.74 -2.05 -5.50
CA MET A 63 9.07 -2.59 -4.19
C MET A 63 7.90 -3.38 -3.59
N SER A 64 6.67 -2.90 -3.77
CA SER A 64 5.46 -3.68 -3.43
C SER A 64 5.38 -4.99 -4.22
N ALA A 65 5.74 -4.99 -5.51
CA ALA A 65 5.74 -6.21 -6.32
C ALA A 65 6.74 -7.25 -5.78
N ILE A 66 7.94 -6.80 -5.42
CA ILE A 66 8.98 -7.64 -4.81
C ILE A 66 8.52 -8.14 -3.44
N ALA A 67 7.88 -7.28 -2.64
CA ALA A 67 7.32 -7.65 -1.35
C ALA A 67 6.24 -8.74 -1.50
N THR A 68 5.33 -8.59 -2.46
CA THR A 68 4.29 -9.59 -2.79
C THR A 68 4.90 -10.91 -3.25
N TYR A 69 5.97 -10.87 -4.06
CA TYR A 69 6.73 -12.05 -4.43
C TYR A 69 7.27 -12.77 -3.18
N PHE A 70 8.04 -12.07 -2.33
CA PHE A 70 8.60 -12.69 -1.12
C PHE A 70 7.53 -13.18 -0.14
N GLN A 71 6.42 -12.46 -0.01
CA GLN A 71 5.29 -12.87 0.80
C GLN A 71 4.64 -14.16 0.29
N SER A 72 4.58 -14.34 -1.02
CA SER A 72 4.03 -15.56 -1.62
C SER A 72 4.97 -16.76 -1.46
N VAL A 73 6.29 -16.54 -1.42
CA VAL A 73 7.31 -17.57 -1.17
C VAL A 73 7.35 -17.95 0.31
N ASN A 74 7.37 -16.94 1.19
CA ASN A 74 7.36 -17.12 2.63
C ASN A 74 6.39 -16.12 3.29
N ARG A 75 5.23 -16.64 3.69
CA ARG A 75 4.10 -15.87 4.21
C ARG A 75 4.44 -15.05 5.46
N THR A 76 5.33 -15.54 6.32
CA THR A 76 5.73 -14.90 7.58
C THR A 76 7.16 -14.35 7.53
N GLY A 77 7.77 -14.32 6.33
CA GLY A 77 9.17 -13.92 6.17
C GLY A 77 9.38 -12.41 6.35
N PRO A 78 10.46 -11.99 7.05
CA PRO A 78 10.75 -10.57 7.29
C PRO A 78 11.03 -9.80 5.99
N ALA A 79 11.52 -10.49 4.94
CA ALA A 79 11.82 -9.88 3.64
C ALA A 79 10.61 -9.14 3.05
N SER A 80 9.42 -9.76 3.09
CA SER A 80 8.20 -9.13 2.58
C SER A 80 7.89 -7.81 3.30
N ALA A 81 8.00 -7.80 4.63
CA ALA A 81 7.74 -6.63 5.45
C ALA A 81 8.77 -5.52 5.24
N ILE A 82 10.05 -5.86 5.04
CA ILE A 82 11.11 -4.92 4.68
C ILE A 82 10.77 -4.24 3.34
N PHE A 83 10.45 -5.01 2.31
CA PHE A 83 10.14 -4.45 0.99
C PHE A 83 8.85 -3.62 0.97
N TYR A 84 7.81 -4.03 1.71
CA TYR A 84 6.61 -3.19 1.87
C TYR A 84 6.91 -1.88 2.61
N THR A 85 7.81 -1.90 3.60
CA THR A 85 8.25 -0.69 4.30
C THR A 85 8.99 0.25 3.35
N ILE A 86 9.92 -0.30 2.55
CA ILE A 86 10.65 0.47 1.53
C ILE A 86 9.67 1.06 0.50
N ALA A 87 8.67 0.28 0.06
CA ALA A 87 7.62 0.74 -0.83
C ALA A 87 6.88 1.95 -0.23
N ASN A 88 6.46 1.83 1.04
CA ASN A 88 5.78 2.91 1.75
C ASN A 88 6.64 4.18 1.87
N VAL A 89 7.94 4.04 2.13
CA VAL A 89 8.87 5.18 2.18
C VAL A 89 8.96 5.87 0.81
N PHE A 90 9.12 5.11 -0.27
CA PHE A 90 9.11 5.69 -1.62
C PHE A 90 7.76 6.34 -1.96
N TYR A 91 6.66 5.74 -1.55
CA TYR A 91 5.34 6.32 -1.77
C TYR A 91 5.19 7.64 -1.01
N TYR A 92 5.59 7.72 0.26
CA TYR A 92 5.61 8.97 1.01
C TYR A 92 6.43 10.04 0.29
N PHE A 93 7.63 9.70 -0.18
CA PHE A 93 8.47 10.65 -0.91
C PHE A 93 7.88 11.14 -2.23
N SER A 94 6.94 10.41 -2.83
CA SER A 94 6.28 10.82 -4.07
C SER A 94 5.40 12.07 -3.94
N TYR A 95 4.79 12.29 -2.77
CA TYR A 95 3.85 13.41 -2.56
C TYR A 95 4.20 14.28 -1.34
N ARG A 96 5.31 14.01 -0.65
CA ARG A 96 5.74 14.76 0.54
C ARG A 96 5.76 16.28 0.34
N ASP A 97 6.12 16.74 -0.87
CA ASP A 97 6.30 18.17 -1.16
C ASP A 97 4.95 18.92 -1.22
N ILE A 98 3.82 18.20 -1.38
CA ILE A 98 2.45 18.76 -1.29
C ILE A 98 1.97 18.82 0.17
N VAL A 99 2.56 18.02 1.08
CA VAL A 99 2.15 17.97 2.49
C VAL A 99 2.72 19.20 3.22
N THR A 100 1.93 20.27 3.30
CA THR A 100 2.33 21.53 3.93
C THR A 100 2.29 21.48 5.46
N SER A 101 1.27 20.84 6.02
CA SER A 101 1.11 20.67 7.46
C SER A 101 0.49 19.31 7.78
N VAL A 102 1.02 18.68 8.82
CA VAL A 102 0.49 17.41 9.33
C VAL A 102 -0.39 17.71 10.53
N SER A 103 -1.64 17.24 10.49
CA SER A 103 -2.62 17.45 11.54
C SER A 103 -2.27 16.61 12.77
N SER A 104 -1.91 17.26 13.88
CA SER A 104 -1.58 16.58 15.13
C SER A 104 -2.68 15.63 15.65
N PRO A 105 -3.99 15.94 15.61
CA PRO A 105 -5.01 14.99 16.06
C PRO A 105 -5.10 13.74 15.18
N ILE A 106 -4.86 13.86 13.87
CA ILE A 106 -4.89 12.73 12.94
C ILE A 106 -3.69 11.80 13.19
N VAL A 107 -2.50 12.38 13.39
CA VAL A 107 -1.30 11.60 13.75
C VAL A 107 -1.53 10.84 15.05
N PHE A 108 -2.09 11.51 16.05
CA PHE A 108 -2.42 10.90 17.33
C PHE A 108 -3.41 9.74 17.16
N LEU A 109 -4.50 9.94 16.41
CA LEU A 109 -5.48 8.88 16.16
C LEU A 109 -4.85 7.69 15.43
N ALA A 110 -4.06 7.93 14.39
CA ALA A 110 -3.41 6.87 13.61
C ALA A 110 -2.37 6.10 14.44
N ALA A 111 -1.66 6.80 15.34
CA ALA A 111 -0.76 6.20 16.31
C ALA A 111 -1.51 5.33 17.33
N CYS A 112 -2.62 5.83 17.90
CA CYS A 112 -3.45 5.06 18.84
C CYS A 112 -4.01 3.78 18.21
N VAL A 113 -4.54 3.87 16.98
CA VAL A 113 -5.04 2.70 16.24
C VAL A 113 -3.94 1.67 16.04
N SER A 114 -2.74 2.11 15.65
CA SER A 114 -1.63 1.20 15.36
C SER A 114 -0.96 0.64 16.60
N PHE A 115 -0.99 1.38 17.71
CA PHE A 115 -0.64 0.86 19.02
C PHE A 115 -1.61 -0.24 19.44
N GLY A 116 -2.91 -0.04 19.22
CA GLY A 116 -3.92 -1.09 19.41
C GLY A 116 -3.64 -2.34 18.57
N GLN A 117 -3.23 -2.18 17.31
CA GLN A 117 -2.82 -3.30 16.45
C GLN A 117 -1.56 -3.99 16.97
N PHE A 118 -0.56 -3.23 17.39
CA PHE A 118 0.66 -3.75 17.98
C PHE A 118 0.36 -4.60 19.22
N LEU A 119 -0.47 -4.10 20.13
CA LEU A 119 -0.88 -4.85 21.33
C LEU A 119 -1.63 -6.13 20.97
N HIS A 120 -2.53 -6.07 19.98
CA HIS A 120 -3.35 -7.22 19.61
C HIS A 120 -2.57 -8.32 18.85
N LEU A 121 -1.62 -7.94 18.00
CA LEU A 121 -0.94 -8.87 17.09
C LEU A 121 0.48 -9.22 17.51
N LEU A 122 1.23 -8.24 18.03
CA LEU A 122 2.67 -8.33 18.17
C LEU A 122 3.13 -8.54 19.61
N GLN A 123 2.26 -8.42 20.61
CA GLN A 123 2.64 -8.63 22.01
C GLN A 123 3.22 -10.03 22.23
N ASP A 124 2.50 -11.07 21.81
CA ASP A 124 2.97 -12.46 21.92
C ASP A 124 4.18 -12.72 21.02
N LEU A 125 4.18 -12.09 19.83
CA LEU A 125 5.26 -12.25 18.85
C LEU A 125 6.56 -11.57 19.30
N LEU A 126 6.51 -10.49 20.08
CA LEU A 126 7.70 -9.78 20.56
C LEU A 126 8.48 -10.63 21.57
N VAL A 127 7.77 -11.40 22.39
CA VAL A 127 8.39 -12.35 23.33
C VAL A 127 8.96 -13.55 22.58
N ALA A 128 8.24 -14.07 21.59
CA ALA A 128 8.65 -15.28 20.87
C ALA A 128 9.74 -15.03 19.82
N ILE A 129 9.61 -13.96 19.02
CA ILE A 129 10.45 -13.67 17.84
C ILE A 129 10.65 -12.14 17.72
N PRO A 130 11.47 -11.53 18.60
CA PRO A 130 11.58 -10.07 18.72
C PRO A 130 12.01 -9.37 17.43
N PHE A 131 12.89 -10.00 16.65
CA PHE A 131 13.37 -9.44 15.38
C PHE A 131 12.23 -9.27 14.36
N LEU A 132 11.41 -10.32 14.17
CA LEU A 132 10.28 -10.27 13.26
C LEU A 132 9.24 -9.25 13.74
N ALA A 133 8.91 -9.27 15.03
CA ALA A 133 7.97 -8.32 15.62
C ALA A 133 8.43 -6.87 15.44
N THR A 134 9.73 -6.59 15.58
CA THR A 134 10.30 -5.25 15.33
C THR A 134 10.10 -4.82 13.88
N ILE A 135 10.39 -5.68 12.91
CA ILE A 135 10.20 -5.38 11.48
C ILE A 135 8.72 -5.12 11.16
N LEU A 136 7.82 -5.94 11.70
CA LEU A 136 6.38 -5.77 11.51
C LEU A 136 5.87 -4.48 12.17
N THR A 137 6.45 -4.08 13.30
CA THR A 137 6.15 -2.79 13.95
C THR A 137 6.57 -1.63 13.07
N ILE A 138 7.76 -1.69 12.48
CA ILE A 138 8.24 -0.67 11.52
C ILE A 138 7.33 -0.61 10.29
N LEU A 139 6.88 -1.77 9.78
CA LEU A 139 5.93 -1.84 8.68
C LEU A 139 4.60 -1.15 9.02
N LEU A 140 4.02 -1.43 10.19
CA LEU A 140 2.79 -0.79 10.65
C LEU A 140 3.00 0.73 10.82
N ALA A 141 4.11 1.14 11.43
CA ALA A 141 4.46 2.55 11.57
C ALA A 141 4.58 3.27 10.21
N SER A 142 5.13 2.61 9.20
CA SER A 142 5.21 3.19 7.84
C SER A 142 3.82 3.42 7.22
N HIS A 143 2.85 2.52 7.46
CA HIS A 143 1.47 2.72 7.04
C HIS A 143 0.81 3.87 7.80
N VAL A 144 1.10 4.03 9.09
CA VAL A 144 0.61 5.18 9.90
C VAL A 144 1.08 6.48 9.31
N VAL A 145 2.35 6.58 8.93
CA VAL A 145 2.89 7.80 8.32
C VAL A 145 2.10 8.14 7.07
N ILE A 146 1.93 7.19 6.14
CA ILE A 146 1.15 7.42 4.91
C ILE A 146 -0.29 7.79 5.22
N LEU A 147 -0.94 7.10 6.16
CA LEU A 147 -2.33 7.35 6.53
C LEU A 147 -2.47 8.76 7.11
N ALA A 148 -1.60 9.13 8.05
CA ALA A 148 -1.63 10.42 8.72
C ALA A 148 -1.34 11.57 7.75
N THR A 149 -0.37 11.42 6.86
CA THR A 149 -0.04 12.45 5.86
C THR A 149 -1.11 12.56 4.78
N SER A 150 -1.71 11.45 4.35
CA SER A 150 -2.83 11.46 3.39
C SER A 150 -4.08 12.10 3.99
N ALA A 151 -4.40 11.76 5.25
CA ALA A 151 -5.54 12.34 5.96
C ALA A 151 -5.31 13.82 6.28
N SER A 152 -4.08 14.21 6.63
CA SER A 152 -3.72 15.62 6.81
C SER A 152 -3.86 16.40 5.51
N LEU A 153 -3.48 15.80 4.38
CA LEU A 153 -3.66 16.43 3.07
C LEU A 153 -5.14 16.59 2.70
N CYS A 154 -6.01 15.66 3.09
CA CYS A 154 -7.46 15.81 2.94
C CYS A 154 -8.03 16.94 3.79
N GLN A 155 -7.53 17.11 5.02
CA GLN A 155 -8.00 18.13 5.96
C GLN A 155 -7.49 19.52 5.59
N ASN A 156 -6.20 19.63 5.26
CA ASN A 156 -5.50 20.89 5.03
C ASN A 156 -5.44 21.26 3.53
N GLY A 157 -6.13 20.48 2.68
CA GLY A 157 -6.05 20.58 1.23
C GLY A 157 -6.28 21.99 0.68
N GLN A 158 -5.66 22.26 -0.46
CA GLN A 158 -5.67 23.57 -1.11
C GLN A 158 -7.11 24.02 -1.39
N HIS A 159 -7.53 25.09 -0.71
CA HIS A 159 -8.85 25.68 -0.92
C HIS A 159 -8.91 26.24 -2.35
N GLY A 160 -9.70 25.61 -3.22
CA GLY A 160 -10.01 26.13 -4.56
C GLY A 160 -9.72 25.18 -5.72
N ASP A 161 -8.87 24.17 -5.55
CA ASP A 161 -8.57 23.20 -6.60
C ASP A 161 -9.33 21.87 -6.38
N TYR A 162 -10.35 21.64 -7.20
CA TYR A 162 -11.20 20.45 -7.13
C TYR A 162 -10.39 19.17 -7.37
N ASP A 163 -9.44 19.21 -8.31
CA ASP A 163 -8.66 18.03 -8.70
C ASP A 163 -7.68 17.65 -7.58
N ALA A 164 -7.02 18.64 -6.97
CA ALA A 164 -6.16 18.41 -5.81
C ALA A 164 -6.91 17.80 -4.62
N ARG A 165 -8.14 18.28 -4.36
CA ARG A 165 -8.99 17.74 -3.28
C ARG A 165 -9.42 16.32 -3.58
N GLN A 166 -9.81 16.02 -4.82
CA GLN A 166 -10.17 14.67 -5.23
C GLN A 166 -8.96 13.73 -5.12
N ALA A 167 -7.79 14.15 -5.58
CA ALA A 167 -6.55 13.39 -5.49
C ALA A 167 -6.18 13.07 -4.02
N SER A 168 -6.31 14.04 -3.11
CA SER A 168 -6.08 13.81 -1.68
C SER A 168 -7.04 12.75 -1.11
N THR A 169 -8.33 12.83 -1.45
CA THR A 169 -9.37 11.91 -0.96
C THR A 169 -9.13 10.49 -1.47
N VAL A 170 -8.80 10.36 -2.76
CA VAL A 170 -8.45 9.07 -3.37
C VAL A 170 -7.17 8.51 -2.71
N ARG A 171 -6.18 9.35 -2.38
CA ARG A 171 -4.98 8.93 -1.66
C ARG A 171 -5.32 8.37 -0.29
N LEU A 172 -6.18 9.06 0.47
CA LEU A 172 -6.62 8.61 1.78
C LEU A 172 -7.34 7.26 1.70
N ILE A 173 -8.25 7.10 0.74
CA ILE A 173 -8.93 5.81 0.51
C ILE A 173 -7.90 4.72 0.19
N GLY A 174 -6.95 4.99 -0.72
CA GLY A 174 -5.87 4.05 -1.06
C GLY A 174 -5.01 3.68 0.15
N ALA A 175 -4.67 4.65 0.99
CA ALA A 175 -3.89 4.43 2.21
C ALA A 175 -4.64 3.60 3.25
N VAL A 176 -5.94 3.86 3.44
CA VAL A 176 -6.81 3.06 4.32
C VAL A 176 -6.91 1.62 3.82
N LEU A 177 -7.10 1.41 2.51
CA LEU A 177 -7.13 0.08 1.93
C LEU A 177 -5.79 -0.64 2.09
N ALA A 178 -4.67 0.02 1.83
CA ALA A 178 -3.34 -0.56 2.01
C ALA A 178 -3.08 -0.96 3.48
N TRP A 179 -3.40 -0.07 4.42
CA TRP A 179 -3.32 -0.35 5.86
C TRP A 179 -4.22 -1.52 6.27
N LEU A 180 -5.48 -1.53 5.83
CA LEU A 180 -6.43 -2.60 6.12
C LEU A 180 -5.95 -3.94 5.55
N SER A 181 -5.47 -3.95 4.30
CA SER A 181 -4.89 -5.14 3.68
C SER A 181 -3.73 -5.70 4.50
N ALA A 182 -2.78 -4.85 4.89
CA ALA A 182 -1.63 -5.24 5.70
C ALA A 182 -2.08 -5.82 7.05
N PHE A 183 -3.04 -5.18 7.71
CA PHE A 183 -3.59 -5.65 8.99
C PHE A 183 -4.27 -7.01 8.86
N LEU A 184 -5.15 -7.19 7.87
CA LEU A 184 -5.83 -8.47 7.62
C LEU A 184 -4.82 -9.57 7.29
N LEU A 185 -3.75 -9.24 6.57
CA LEU A 185 -2.70 -10.20 6.26
C LEU A 185 -1.89 -10.61 7.50
N LEU A 186 -1.63 -9.70 8.43
CA LEU A 186 -0.98 -10.03 9.70
C LEU A 186 -1.86 -10.91 10.58
N ILE A 187 -3.14 -10.57 10.75
CA ILE A 187 -4.12 -11.43 11.44
C ILE A 187 -4.11 -12.82 10.81
N ASN A 188 -4.20 -12.88 9.48
CA ASN A 188 -4.24 -14.15 8.80
C ASN A 188 -2.93 -14.94 8.96
N SER A 189 -1.80 -14.27 9.09
CA SER A 189 -0.48 -14.92 9.17
C SER A 189 -0.15 -15.42 10.57
N PHE A 190 -0.74 -14.86 11.63
CA PHE A 190 -0.41 -15.20 13.01
C PHE A 190 -1.60 -15.69 13.87
N GLN A 191 -2.85 -15.57 13.41
CA GLN A 191 -4.03 -15.95 14.19
C GLN A 191 -4.96 -16.93 13.46
N THR A 192 -5.64 -16.51 12.39
CA THR A 192 -6.81 -17.24 11.86
C THR A 192 -6.52 -18.17 10.68
N HIS A 193 -5.43 -17.96 9.95
CA HIS A 193 -4.97 -18.81 8.84
C HIS A 193 -6.03 -19.23 7.80
N THR A 194 -7.03 -18.38 7.51
CA THR A 194 -8.08 -18.67 6.54
C THR A 194 -7.71 -18.24 5.12
N LYS A 195 -8.14 -19.03 4.12
CA LYS A 195 -7.94 -18.72 2.69
C LYS A 195 -8.76 -17.51 2.26
N GLU A 196 -9.99 -17.38 2.77
CA GLU A 196 -10.88 -16.26 2.45
C GLU A 196 -10.29 -14.92 2.90
N LEU A 197 -9.78 -14.84 4.14
CA LEU A 197 -9.15 -13.62 4.64
C LEU A 197 -7.90 -13.25 3.84
N HIS A 198 -7.15 -14.24 3.36
CA HIS A 198 -6.01 -14.03 2.47
C HIS A 198 -6.43 -13.43 1.14
N SER A 199 -7.48 -14.00 0.52
CA SER A 199 -8.03 -13.55 -0.75
C SER A 199 -8.55 -12.11 -0.64
N VAL A 200 -9.37 -11.84 0.39
CA VAL A 200 -9.93 -10.50 0.65
C VAL A 200 -8.82 -9.48 0.89
N SER A 201 -7.81 -9.80 1.70
CA SER A 201 -6.65 -8.93 1.92
C SER A 201 -5.93 -8.58 0.62
N ARG A 202 -5.77 -9.53 -0.30
CA ARG A 202 -5.14 -9.30 -1.62
C ARG A 202 -6.02 -8.47 -2.55
N ILE A 203 -7.33 -8.67 -2.56
CA ILE A 203 -8.25 -7.81 -3.35
C ILE A 203 -8.13 -6.36 -2.87
N ILE A 204 -8.20 -6.14 -1.56
CA ILE A 204 -8.07 -4.82 -0.95
C ILE A 204 -6.69 -4.22 -1.29
N PHE A 205 -5.62 -5.02 -1.26
CA PHE A 205 -4.27 -4.59 -1.63
C PHE A 205 -4.19 -4.04 -3.05
N TYR A 206 -4.69 -4.78 -4.04
CA TYR A 206 -4.63 -4.32 -5.44
C TYR A 206 -5.52 -3.10 -5.70
N LEU A 207 -6.68 -3.01 -5.04
CA LEU A 207 -7.53 -1.82 -5.07
C LEU A 207 -6.83 -0.62 -4.43
N GLY A 208 -6.16 -0.81 -3.30
CA GLY A 208 -5.36 0.21 -2.63
C GLY A 208 -4.29 0.77 -3.55
N ASN A 209 -3.47 -0.08 -4.18
CA ASN A 209 -2.42 0.36 -5.11
C ASN A 209 -2.99 1.10 -6.33
N ALA A 210 -4.14 0.68 -6.87
CA ALA A 210 -4.81 1.41 -7.95
C ALA A 210 -5.22 2.83 -7.51
N MET A 211 -5.81 2.97 -6.32
CA MET A 211 -6.18 4.28 -5.79
C MET A 211 -4.96 5.16 -5.54
N LEU A 212 -3.87 4.60 -4.99
CA LEU A 212 -2.63 5.32 -4.78
C LEU A 212 -1.97 5.79 -6.10
N PHE A 213 -2.09 5.01 -7.18
CA PHE A 213 -1.66 5.44 -8.51
C PHE A 213 -2.48 6.63 -9.02
N ILE A 214 -3.82 6.53 -8.99
CA ILE A 214 -4.73 7.59 -9.43
C ILE A 214 -4.49 8.88 -8.65
N ALA A 215 -4.28 8.77 -7.34
CA ALA A 215 -4.04 9.92 -6.49
C ALA A 215 -2.79 10.71 -6.87
N ASN A 216 -1.71 10.04 -7.27
CA ASN A 216 -0.48 10.72 -7.69
C ASN A 216 -0.56 11.22 -9.11
N GLU A 217 -1.22 10.48 -10.00
CA GLU A 217 -1.45 10.93 -11.38
C GLU A 217 -2.29 12.21 -11.43
N ARG A 218 -3.29 12.35 -10.57
CA ARG A 218 -4.13 13.56 -10.53
C ARG A 218 -3.53 14.71 -9.75
N ALA A 219 -2.52 14.47 -8.93
CA ALA A 219 -1.91 15.51 -8.10
C ALA A 219 -0.75 16.24 -8.79
N PHE A 220 -0.17 15.67 -9.86
CA PHE A 220 1.06 16.13 -10.50
C PHE A 220 1.02 15.98 -12.01
#